data_AF-A0A9Q7R2X2-F1
#
_entry.id   AF-A0A9Q7R2X2-F1
#
_cell.length_a   1.000
_cell.length_b   1.000
_cell.length_c   1.000
_cell.angle_alpha   90.00
_cell.angle_beta   90.00
_cell.angle_gamma   90.00
#
_symmetry.space_group_name_H-M   'P 1'
#
loop_
_entity.id
_entity.type
_entity.pdbx_description
1 polymer ?
#
loop_
_entity_poly.entity_id
_entity_poly.type
_entity_poly.pdbx_seq_one_letter_code
_entity_poly.pdbx_strand_id
1 'polypeptide(L)'
;MKSFSMSVLSGVIAVLLLAAPVSVRSASTSNEPIDPAGVQLEPLQQNGISYVSGGIGLDESRAIQQAKGYNLHMTFSVGSGNEYTSDVDVLIQNPQGHQLLSLSGVGPIVFVQLPAGRYQVITTRKGLEQRSMVDMKVAAMRDLNIHWNNGY
;
A
#
# COMPACT_ATOMS: atom_id res chain seq x y z
N MET A 1 -71.86 -8.46 -37.63
CA MET A 1 -72.77 -9.61 -37.41
C MET A 1 -72.02 -10.61 -36.54
N LYS A 2 -72.40 -10.72 -35.27
CA LYS A 2 -73.08 -11.87 -34.63
C LYS A 2 -72.18 -13.10 -34.38
N SER A 3 -71.80 -13.25 -33.10
CA SER A 3 -71.80 -14.46 -32.22
C SER A 3 -71.34 -15.83 -32.75
N PHE A 4 -70.55 -16.57 -31.95
CA PHE A 4 -71.00 -17.79 -31.25
C PHE A 4 -69.92 -18.33 -30.26
N SER A 5 -70.37 -18.79 -29.10
CA SER A 5 -69.59 -19.37 -27.99
C SER A 5 -69.38 -20.88 -28.15
N MET A 6 -68.30 -21.48 -27.61
CA MET A 6 -68.37 -22.74 -26.84
C MET A 6 -67.06 -23.10 -26.13
N SER A 7 -67.17 -23.31 -24.81
CA SER A 7 -66.13 -23.78 -23.89
C SER A 7 -65.82 -25.27 -24.05
N VAL A 8 -64.57 -25.72 -23.84
CA VAL A 8 -64.27 -27.00 -23.15
C VAL A 8 -62.96 -26.88 -22.38
N LEU A 9 -63.01 -27.44 -21.16
CA LEU A 9 -62.01 -27.53 -20.09
C LEU A 9 -60.69 -28.23 -20.47
N SER A 10 -59.73 -27.96 -19.57
CA SER A 10 -58.75 -28.90 -18.99
C SER A 10 -57.36 -28.95 -19.60
N GLY A 11 -56.38 -28.61 -18.76
CA GLY A 11 -54.97 -28.85 -19.01
C GLY A 11 -54.06 -27.84 -18.31
N VAL A 12 -54.05 -27.83 -16.98
CA VAL A 12 -52.99 -27.15 -16.23
C VAL A 12 -51.69 -27.93 -16.45
N ILE A 13 -50.73 -27.35 -17.16
CA ILE A 13 -49.31 -27.72 -17.00
C ILE A 13 -48.59 -26.46 -16.55
N ALA A 14 -48.36 -26.39 -15.24
CA ALA A 14 -47.50 -25.40 -14.63
C ALA A 14 -46.05 -25.67 -15.05
N VAL A 15 -45.52 -24.86 -15.96
CA VAL A 15 -44.08 -24.82 -16.26
C VAL A 15 -43.43 -23.91 -15.23
N LEU A 16 -42.88 -24.51 -14.18
CA LEU A 16 -41.99 -23.86 -13.22
C LEU A 16 -40.63 -23.60 -13.88
N LEU A 17 -40.39 -22.36 -14.29
CA LEU A 17 -39.07 -21.86 -14.66
C LEU A 17 -38.25 -21.66 -13.38
N LEU A 18 -37.26 -22.54 -13.17
CA LEU A 18 -36.26 -22.43 -12.11
C LEU A 18 -35.33 -21.25 -12.38
N ALA A 19 -35.53 -20.15 -11.65
CA ALA A 19 -34.55 -19.08 -11.52
C ALA A 19 -33.47 -19.52 -10.51
N ALA A 20 -32.26 -19.83 -10.98
CA ALA A 20 -31.13 -20.09 -10.10
C ALA A 20 -30.57 -18.74 -9.58
N PRO A 21 -30.46 -18.54 -8.25
CA PRO A 21 -29.84 -17.33 -7.72
C PRO A 21 -28.32 -17.40 -7.92
N VAL A 22 -27.78 -16.41 -8.64
CA VAL A 22 -26.34 -16.14 -8.67
C VAL A 22 -25.94 -15.78 -7.25
N SER A 23 -25.33 -16.71 -6.53
CA SER A 23 -24.79 -16.46 -5.20
C SER A 23 -23.54 -15.59 -5.36
N VAL A 24 -23.69 -14.29 -5.11
CA VAL A 24 -22.58 -13.36 -5.01
C VAL A 24 -21.71 -13.83 -3.83
N ARG A 25 -20.55 -14.43 -4.10
CA ARG A 25 -19.54 -14.69 -3.08
C ARG A 25 -18.98 -13.34 -2.65
N SER A 26 -19.45 -12.82 -1.52
CA SER A 26 -18.81 -11.68 -0.86
C SER A 26 -17.36 -12.07 -0.56
N ALA A 27 -16.40 -11.38 -1.17
CA ALA A 27 -15.03 -11.39 -0.69
C ALA A 27 -15.04 -10.76 0.70
N SER A 28 -14.76 -11.54 1.74
CA SER A 28 -14.60 -11.02 3.09
C SER A 28 -13.41 -10.06 3.09
N THR A 29 -13.66 -8.77 3.15
CA THR A 29 -12.64 -7.80 3.57
C THR A 29 -12.34 -8.12 5.04
N SER A 30 -11.20 -8.73 5.32
CA SER A 30 -10.80 -9.11 6.67
C SER A 30 -10.56 -7.85 7.52
N ASN A 31 -11.60 -7.38 8.22
CA ASN A 31 -11.54 -6.28 9.18
C ASN A 31 -10.99 -6.74 10.55
N GLU A 32 -10.05 -7.69 10.57
CA GLU A 32 -9.48 -8.20 11.83
C GLU A 32 -8.72 -7.07 12.55
N PRO A 33 -8.87 -6.90 13.87
CA PRO A 33 -8.06 -5.94 14.62
C PRO A 33 -6.55 -6.16 14.39
N ILE A 34 -5.76 -5.09 14.50
CA ILE A 34 -4.30 -5.21 14.51
C ILE A 34 -3.90 -5.80 15.86
N ASP A 35 -3.14 -6.90 15.86
CA ASP A 35 -2.56 -7.45 17.09
C ASP A 35 -1.32 -6.64 17.48
N PRO A 36 -1.34 -5.89 18.60
CA PRO A 36 -0.19 -5.10 19.03
C PRO A 36 1.03 -5.96 19.38
N ALA A 37 0.88 -7.25 19.69
CA ALA A 37 2.02 -8.13 19.98
C ALA A 37 2.85 -8.45 18.71
N GLY A 38 2.24 -8.32 17.53
CA GLY A 38 2.89 -8.55 16.23
C GLY A 38 3.49 -7.30 15.59
N VAL A 39 3.40 -6.13 16.23
CA VAL A 39 3.82 -4.84 15.66
C VAL A 39 5.05 -4.31 16.38
N GLN A 40 6.14 -4.10 15.64
CA GLN A 40 7.38 -3.49 16.14
C GLN A 40 7.66 -2.18 15.41
N LEU A 41 6.72 -1.23 15.50
CA LEU A 41 6.81 0.07 14.83
C LEU A 41 7.06 1.19 15.85
N GLU A 42 8.33 1.50 16.07
CA GLU A 42 8.71 2.59 16.95
C GLU A 42 9.13 3.82 16.12
N PRO A 43 8.50 4.99 16.35
CA PRO A 43 8.98 6.26 15.81
C PRO A 43 10.40 6.56 16.30
N LEU A 44 11.31 6.81 15.37
CA LEU A 44 12.70 7.17 15.62
C LEU A 44 12.97 8.58 15.09
N GLN A 45 14.08 9.17 15.54
CA GLN A 45 14.51 10.49 15.10
C GLN A 45 16.02 10.55 14.88
N GLN A 46 16.43 11.23 13.81
CA GLN A 46 17.83 11.55 13.53
C GLN A 46 17.91 12.98 12.99
N ASN A 47 18.80 13.80 13.56
CA ASN A 47 18.98 15.20 13.14
C ASN A 47 17.67 16.02 13.07
N GLY A 48 16.73 15.77 13.99
CA GLY A 48 15.41 16.40 14.00
C GLY A 48 14.42 15.89 12.95
N ILE A 49 14.81 14.92 12.11
CA ILE A 49 13.94 14.24 11.16
C ILE A 49 13.36 12.99 11.82
N SER A 50 12.04 12.96 11.96
CA SER A 50 11.33 11.81 12.52
C SER A 50 10.99 10.82 11.41
N TYR A 51 11.13 9.53 11.69
CA TYR A 51 10.83 8.45 10.74
C TYR A 51 10.30 7.21 11.45
N VAL A 52 9.70 6.32 10.68
CA VAL A 52 9.32 4.96 11.08
C VAL A 52 9.58 4.03 9.90
N SER A 53 10.03 2.80 10.17
CA SER A 53 10.24 1.76 9.17
C SER A 53 9.64 0.44 9.62
N GLY A 54 9.13 -0.32 8.67
CA GLY A 54 8.63 -1.68 8.88
C GLY A 54 7.79 -2.14 7.70
N GLY A 55 6.87 -3.07 7.95
CA GLY A 55 5.91 -3.57 6.97
C GLY A 55 6.24 -4.96 6.44
N ILE A 56 7.08 -5.73 7.15
CA ILE A 56 7.37 -7.13 6.82
C ILE A 56 6.23 -8.05 7.29
N GLY A 57 5.69 -7.80 8.49
CA GLY A 57 4.52 -8.50 9.01
C GLY A 57 3.21 -7.94 8.47
N LEU A 58 2.14 -8.76 8.41
CA LEU A 58 0.82 -8.28 8.00
C LEU A 58 0.32 -7.17 8.93
N ASP A 59 0.34 -7.39 10.25
CA ASP A 59 -0.08 -6.40 11.24
C ASP A 59 0.79 -5.14 11.20
N GLU A 60 2.10 -5.33 11.05
CA GLU A 60 3.05 -4.23 10.89
C GLU A 60 2.74 -3.39 9.64
N SER A 61 2.48 -4.03 8.50
CA SER A 61 2.13 -3.35 7.25
C SER A 61 0.83 -2.55 7.37
N ARG A 62 -0.13 -3.06 8.16
CA ARG A 62 -1.39 -2.35 8.44
C ARG A 62 -1.17 -1.19 9.42
N ALA A 63 -0.37 -1.41 10.46
CA ALA A 63 -0.08 -0.42 11.48
C ALA A 63 0.73 0.76 10.91
N ILE A 64 1.75 0.50 10.07
CA ILE A 64 2.55 1.59 9.49
C ILE A 64 1.72 2.45 8.54
N GLN A 65 0.79 1.87 7.78
CA GLN A 65 -0.15 2.63 6.93
C GLN A 65 -1.09 3.52 7.73
N GLN A 66 -1.31 3.24 9.02
CA GLN A 66 -2.10 4.08 9.91
C GLN A 66 -1.29 5.21 10.56
N ALA A 67 0.05 5.18 10.48
CA ALA A 67 0.92 6.19 11.06
C ALA A 67 0.62 7.58 10.48
N LYS A 68 0.55 8.59 11.35
CA LYS A 68 0.23 9.98 11.01
C LYS A 68 1.42 10.88 11.27
N GLY A 69 1.42 12.07 10.67
CA GLY A 69 2.47 13.07 10.90
C GLY A 69 3.77 12.82 10.12
N TYR A 70 3.71 11.98 9.07
CA TYR A 70 4.79 11.78 8.11
C TYR A 70 4.30 12.14 6.71
N ASN A 71 5.12 12.86 5.95
CA ASN A 71 4.75 13.43 4.66
C ASN A 71 5.53 12.86 3.47
N LEU A 72 6.63 12.14 3.69
CA LEU A 72 7.30 11.33 2.66
C LEU A 72 7.09 9.86 2.97
N HIS A 73 6.42 9.12 2.07
CA HIS A 73 6.17 7.70 2.19
C HIS A 73 6.98 6.96 1.14
N MET A 74 7.85 6.06 1.57
CA MET A 74 8.70 5.27 0.68
C MET A 74 8.30 3.81 0.74
N THR A 75 8.21 3.18 -0.43
CA THR A 75 7.96 1.75 -0.56
C THR A 75 9.00 1.10 -1.47
N PHE A 76 9.57 -0.02 -1.04
CA PHE A 76 10.68 -0.69 -1.72
C PHE A 76 10.26 -2.07 -2.24
N SER A 77 10.57 -2.34 -3.51
CA SER A 77 10.23 -3.63 -4.14
C SER A 77 11.27 -4.09 -5.17
N VAL A 78 11.24 -5.37 -5.51
CA VAL A 78 12.21 -6.01 -6.42
C VAL A 78 11.55 -7.01 -7.38
N GLY A 79 12.24 -7.28 -8.48
CA GLY A 79 11.93 -8.35 -9.41
C GLY A 79 10.61 -8.15 -10.18
N SER A 80 10.32 -9.04 -11.12
CA SER A 80 9.09 -8.94 -11.94
C SER A 80 7.79 -9.05 -11.13
N GLY A 81 7.84 -9.63 -9.93
CA GLY A 81 6.71 -9.80 -9.02
C GLY A 81 6.41 -8.59 -8.13
N ASN A 82 7.21 -7.52 -8.15
CA ASN A 82 7.13 -6.41 -7.19
C ASN A 82 7.20 -6.89 -5.73
N GLU A 83 8.08 -7.85 -5.46
CA GLU A 83 8.28 -8.40 -4.12
C GLU A 83 8.82 -7.31 -3.19
N TYR A 84 8.18 -7.13 -2.03
CA TYR A 84 8.63 -6.17 -1.03
C TYR A 84 9.98 -6.57 -0.42
N THR A 85 10.87 -5.61 -0.17
CA THR A 85 12.23 -5.87 0.31
C THR A 85 12.63 -4.95 1.47
N SER A 86 13.45 -5.45 2.40
CA SER A 86 13.86 -4.73 3.63
C SER A 86 15.38 -4.63 3.84
N ASP A 87 16.13 -4.63 2.75
CA ASP A 87 17.59 -4.55 2.70
C ASP A 87 18.04 -3.28 1.95
N VAL A 88 17.38 -2.16 2.25
CA VAL A 88 17.63 -0.87 1.58
C VAL A 88 18.33 0.09 2.52
N ASP A 89 19.44 0.65 2.05
CA ASP A 89 20.06 1.81 2.67
C ASP A 89 19.41 3.08 2.11
N VAL A 90 19.07 4.04 2.98
CA VAL A 90 18.41 5.29 2.59
C VAL A 90 19.21 6.48 3.09
N LEU A 91 19.58 7.37 2.18
CA LEU A 91 20.25 8.63 2.47
C LEU A 91 19.41 9.79 1.94
N ILE A 92 19.02 10.71 2.82
CA ILE A 92 18.29 11.93 2.46
C ILE A 92 19.20 13.13 2.69
N GLN A 93 19.39 13.93 1.65
CA GLN A 93 20.22 15.13 1.67
C GLN A 93 19.43 16.36 1.22
N ASN A 94 19.80 17.52 1.77
CA ASN A 94 19.33 18.80 1.26
C ASN A 94 20.07 19.18 -0.05
N PRO A 95 19.70 20.26 -0.75
CA PRO A 95 20.33 20.65 -2.02
C PRO A 95 21.79 21.11 -1.88
N GLN A 96 22.26 21.36 -0.65
CA GLN A 96 23.65 21.70 -0.34
C GLN A 96 24.50 20.45 -0.07
N GLY A 97 23.92 19.24 -0.15
CA GLY A 97 24.60 17.97 0.13
C GLY A 97 24.68 17.61 1.62
N HIS A 98 24.04 18.37 2.51
CA HIS A 98 24.00 18.05 3.93
C HIS A 98 23.08 16.84 4.15
N GLN A 99 23.64 15.77 4.69
CA GLN A 99 22.90 14.60 5.17
C GLN A 99 21.95 14.96 6.32
N LEU A 100 20.66 14.71 6.11
CA LEU A 100 19.63 14.86 7.13
C LEU A 100 19.27 13.52 7.76
N LEU A 101 19.16 12.47 6.94
CA LEU A 101 18.80 11.12 7.37
C LEU A 101 19.69 10.09 6.66
N SER A 102 20.14 9.07 7.39
CA SER A 102 20.89 7.93 6.88
C SER A 102 20.45 6.70 7.64
N LEU A 103 19.85 5.74 6.94
CA LEU A 103 19.29 4.51 7.46
C LEU A 103 19.93 3.32 6.74
N SER A 104 20.08 2.20 7.43
CA SER A 104 20.65 0.98 6.85
C SER A 104 19.73 -0.21 7.06
N GLY A 105 19.59 -1.04 6.01
CA GLY A 105 18.78 -2.26 6.08
C GLY A 105 17.32 -2.05 6.48
N VAL A 106 16.69 -1.00 5.96
CA VAL A 106 15.28 -0.65 6.25
C VAL A 106 14.34 -1.12 5.15
N GLY A 107 13.04 -1.13 5.45
CA GLY A 107 11.97 -1.43 4.50
C GLY A 107 11.05 -2.57 4.97
N PRO A 108 10.02 -2.90 4.18
CA PRO A 108 9.72 -2.39 2.84
C PRO A 108 9.04 -1.03 2.80
N ILE A 109 8.53 -0.55 3.93
CA ILE A 109 7.87 0.75 4.04
C ILE A 109 8.68 1.63 5.00
N VAL A 110 8.91 2.87 4.60
CA VAL A 110 9.57 3.90 5.43
C VAL A 110 8.81 5.20 5.30
N PHE A 111 8.32 5.72 6.42
CA PHE A 111 7.68 7.03 6.47
C PHE A 111 8.59 8.03 7.15
N VAL A 112 8.72 9.22 6.58
CA VAL A 112 9.62 10.28 7.04
C VAL A 112 8.86 11.60 7.11
N GLN A 113 9.12 12.37 8.16
CA GLN A 113 8.61 13.73 8.31
C GLN A 113 9.70 14.72 7.94
N LEU A 114 9.55 15.36 6.78
CA LEU A 114 10.46 16.37 6.26
C LEU A 114 9.82 17.76 6.33
N PRO A 115 10.60 18.80 6.69
CA PRO A 115 10.20 20.18 6.47
C PRO A 115 9.89 20.47 5.00
N ALA A 116 9.24 21.61 4.72
CA ALA A 116 9.07 22.06 3.35
C ALA A 116 10.43 22.38 2.73
N GLY A 117 10.69 21.87 1.53
CA GLY A 117 11.99 21.97 0.89
C GLY A 117 12.19 20.94 -0.21
N ARG A 118 13.33 21.06 -0.90
CA ARG A 118 13.76 20.09 -1.91
C ARG A 118 14.81 19.17 -1.31
N TYR A 119 14.68 17.87 -1.56
CA TYR A 119 15.63 16.87 -1.06
C TYR A 119 16.01 15.89 -2.16
N GLN A 120 17.21 15.35 -2.03
CA GLN A 120 17.64 14.17 -2.78
C GLN A 120 17.52 12.96 -1.86
N VAL A 121 16.78 11.95 -2.31
CA VAL A 121 16.68 10.64 -1.67
C VAL A 121 17.53 9.68 -2.49
N ILE A 122 18.54 9.09 -1.85
CA ILE A 122 19.44 8.11 -2.43
C ILE A 122 19.14 6.78 -1.74
N THR A 123 18.72 5.80 -2.50
CA THR A 123 18.40 4.46 -2.01
C THR A 123 19.35 3.45 -2.63
N THR A 124 20.01 2.65 -1.79
CA THR A 124 20.99 1.66 -2.25
C THR A 124 20.57 0.29 -1.77
N ARG A 125 20.58 -0.68 -2.69
CA ARG A 125 20.34 -2.08 -2.38
C ARG A 125 21.35 -2.94 -3.12
N LYS A 126 22.08 -3.79 -2.41
CA LYS A 126 23.12 -4.67 -3.00
C LYS A 126 24.09 -3.91 -3.95
N GLY A 127 24.45 -2.68 -3.59
CA GLY A 127 25.32 -1.80 -4.40
C GLY A 127 24.63 -1.11 -5.59
N LEU A 128 23.34 -1.34 -5.83
CA LEU A 128 22.55 -0.66 -6.86
C LEU A 128 21.88 0.58 -6.27
N GLU A 129 22.39 1.74 -6.66
CA GLU A 129 21.90 3.04 -6.22
C GLU A 129 20.78 3.58 -7.13
N GLN A 130 19.73 4.13 -6.53
CA GLN A 130 18.71 4.95 -7.21
C GLN A 130 18.61 6.31 -6.53
N ARG A 131 18.53 7.38 -7.33
CA ARG A 131 18.39 8.76 -6.84
C ARG A 131 17.06 9.34 -7.26
N SER A 132 16.34 9.92 -6.29
CA SER A 132 15.05 10.56 -6.50
C SER A 132 15.06 11.96 -5.92
N MET A 133 14.57 12.94 -6.68
CA MET A 133 14.34 14.29 -6.17
C MET A 133 12.91 14.38 -5.65
N VAL A 134 12.75 14.90 -4.44
CA VAL A 134 11.43 15.14 -3.83
C VAL A 134 11.30 16.61 -3.44
N ASP A 135 10.18 17.22 -3.83
CA ASP A 135 9.81 18.58 -3.45
C ASP A 135 8.67 18.51 -2.43
N MET A 136 9.00 18.75 -1.16
CA MET A 136 8.06 18.75 -0.05
C MET A 136 7.41 20.13 0.06
N LYS A 137 6.13 20.21 -0.31
CA LYS A 137 5.32 21.42 -0.11
C LYS A 137 4.66 21.38 1.27
N VAL A 138 4.29 22.54 1.79
CA VAL A 138 3.51 22.64 3.04
C VAL A 138 2.23 21.80 2.90
N ALA A 139 2.01 20.89 3.85
CA ALA A 139 0.88 19.95 3.89
C ALA A 139 0.75 18.97 2.71
N ALA A 140 1.77 18.83 1.84
CA ALA A 140 1.76 17.81 0.79
C ALA A 140 2.35 16.51 1.29
N MET A 141 1.65 15.41 1.03
CA MET A 141 2.20 14.06 1.14
C MET A 141 2.82 13.64 -0.19
N ARG A 142 3.91 12.87 -0.13
CA ARG A 142 4.62 12.37 -1.30
C ARG A 142 4.89 10.89 -1.14
N ASP A 143 4.34 10.10 -2.06
CA ASP A 143 4.72 8.71 -2.23
C ASP A 143 5.91 8.59 -3.18
N LEU A 144 6.88 7.79 -2.78
CA LEU A 144 8.03 7.40 -3.58
C LEU A 144 8.13 5.88 -3.58
N ASN A 145 7.86 5.28 -4.73
CA ASN A 145 7.98 3.84 -4.93
C ASN A 145 9.29 3.56 -5.66
N ILE A 146 10.18 2.81 -5.02
CA ILE A 146 11.48 2.46 -5.54
C ILE A 146 11.45 0.98 -5.89
N HIS A 147 11.80 0.68 -7.15
CA HIS A 147 11.77 -0.67 -7.69
C HIS A 147 13.09 -1.00 -8.37
N TRP A 148 13.66 -2.15 -8.02
CA TRP A 148 14.82 -2.73 -8.69
C TRP A 148 14.39 -3.93 -9.55
N ASN A 149 14.69 -3.89 -10.84
CA ASN A 149 14.33 -4.97 -11.77
C ASN A 149 14.98 -6.32 -11.44
N ASN A 150 16.09 -6.30 -10.70
CA ASN A 150 16.82 -7.51 -10.32
C ASN A 150 16.26 -8.05 -9.01
N GLY A 151 15.53 -9.17 -9.10
CA GLY A 151 15.19 -10.03 -7.97
C GLY A 151 16.43 -10.74 -7.40
N TYR A 152 16.25 -11.46 -6.28
CA TYR A 152 17.28 -12.03 -5.41
C TYR A 152 18.58 -12.51 -6.06
#